data_AF-A0A1I7W7H0-F1
#
_entry.id   AF-A0A1I7W7H0-F1
#
_cell.length_a   1.000
_cell.length_b   1.000
_cell.length_c   1.000
_cell.angle_alpha   90.00
_cell.angle_beta   90.00
_cell.angle_gamma   90.00
#
_symmetry.space_group_name_H-M   'P 1'
#
loop_
_entity.id
_entity.type
_entity.pdbx_description
1 polymer ?
#
loop_
_entity_poly.entity_id
_entity_poly.type
_entity_poly.pdbx_seq_one_letter_code
_entity_poly.pdbx_strand_id
1 'polypeptide(L)'
;MSSMSVIGGAVLAILIAGYIGRQYGLPPPPPKIAGVDLGTTFSSIGIYHAVSGDTVILPDDVGKRSVPSVVAFLLIKSGIPSLSNWMMVAMHFLKFHWIAVLSRKLYPQEVGSIIVSYLRHAAEKQLKTPLNQLY
;
A
#
# COMPACT_ATOMS: atom_id res chain seq x y z
N MET A 1 -29.22 30.63 -34.58
CA MET A 1 -29.57 30.44 -33.16
C MET A 1 -29.46 31.79 -32.47
N SER A 2 -30.46 32.20 -31.68
CA SER A 2 -30.39 33.47 -30.95
C SER A 2 -29.47 33.33 -29.73
N SER A 3 -28.80 34.42 -29.33
CA SER A 3 -27.90 34.42 -28.17
C SER A 3 -28.60 33.96 -26.88
N MET A 4 -29.91 34.22 -26.75
CA MET A 4 -30.71 33.75 -25.61
C MET A 4 -30.90 32.23 -25.58
N SER A 5 -31.06 31.59 -26.74
CA SER A 5 -31.17 30.12 -26.80
C SER A 5 -29.84 29.43 -26.43
N VAL A 6 -28.71 30.02 -26.82
CA VAL A 6 -27.38 29.51 -26.46
C VAL A 6 -27.13 29.62 -24.95
N ILE A 7 -27.46 30.77 -24.36
CA ILE A 7 -27.31 31.00 -22.92
C ILE A 7 -28.24 30.08 -22.12
N GLY A 8 -29.52 29.99 -22.50
CA GLY A 8 -30.48 29.10 -21.83
C GLY A 8 -30.08 27.64 -21.89
N GLY A 9 -29.58 27.17 -23.05
CA GLY A 9 -29.07 25.80 -23.20
C GLY A 9 -27.84 25.52 -22.34
N ALA A 10 -26.89 26.46 -22.27
CA ALA A 10 -25.69 26.31 -21.44
C ALA A 10 -26.01 26.25 -19.94
N VAL A 11 -26.92 27.11 -19.47
CA VAL A 11 -27.37 27.10 -18.06
C VAL A 11 -28.07 25.78 -17.73
N LEU A 12 -28.97 25.31 -18.60
CA LEU A 12 -29.66 24.03 -18.41
C LEU A 12 -28.67 22.85 -18.36
N ALA A 13 -27.66 22.84 -19.23
CA ALA A 13 -26.63 21.80 -19.24
C ALA A 13 -25.82 21.76 -17.93
N ILE A 14 -25.45 22.92 -17.38
CA ILE A 14 -24.73 23.01 -16.09
C ILE A 14 -25.63 22.53 -14.94
N LEU A 15 -26.91 22.91 -14.94
CA LEU A 15 -27.86 22.48 -13.91
C LEU A 15 -28.09 20.96 -13.94
N ILE A 16 -28.24 20.38 -15.13
CA ILE A 16 -28.36 18.92 -15.30
C ILE A 16 -27.07 18.22 -14.85
N ALA A 17 -25.90 18.71 -15.26
CA ALA A 17 -24.62 18.16 -14.84
C ALA A 17 -24.44 18.23 -13.31
N GLY A 18 -24.82 19.35 -12.69
CA GLY A 18 -24.80 19.52 -11.23
C GLY A 18 -25.79 18.61 -10.51
N TYR A 19 -27.01 18.43 -11.05
CA TYR A 19 -28.00 17.51 -10.50
C TYR A 19 -27.51 16.06 -10.54
N ILE A 20 -26.96 15.63 -11.68
CA ILE A 20 -26.38 14.29 -11.85
C ILE A 20 -25.19 14.12 -10.89
N GLY A 21 -24.27 15.08 -10.83
CA GLY A 21 -23.11 15.03 -9.93
C GLY A 21 -23.50 14.94 -8.45
N ARG A 22 -24.61 15.58 -8.04
CA ARG A 22 -25.15 15.45 -6.68
C ARG A 22 -25.75 14.06 -6.42
N GLN A 23 -26.51 13.51 -7.37
CA GLN A 23 -27.22 12.24 -7.19
C GLN A 23 -26.28 11.03 -7.19
N TYR A 24 -25.29 11.03 -8.09
CA TYR A 24 -24.38 9.89 -8.28
C TYR A 24 -23.03 10.08 -7.59
N GLY A 25 -22.74 11.28 -7.08
CA GLY A 25 -21.44 11.62 -6.54
C GLY A 25 -20.36 11.70 -7.62
N LEU A 26 -19.21 12.25 -7.25
CA LEU A 26 -17.99 12.11 -8.03
C LEU A 26 -17.30 10.81 -7.62
N PRO A 27 -16.57 10.14 -8.53
CA PRO A 27 -15.73 9.02 -8.13
C PRO A 27 -14.77 9.51 -7.03
N PRO A 28 -14.59 8.73 -5.95
CA PRO A 28 -13.73 9.15 -4.86
C PRO A 28 -12.30 9.36 -5.40
N PRO A 29 -11.60 10.39 -4.92
CA PRO A 29 -10.22 10.59 -5.30
C PRO A 29 -9.41 9.34 -4.93
N PRO A 30 -8.43 8.93 -5.76
CA PRO A 30 -7.56 7.82 -5.43
C PRO A 30 -6.89 8.05 -4.07
N PRO A 31 -6.82 7.03 -3.21
CA PRO A 31 -6.17 7.15 -1.92
C PRO A 31 -4.68 7.41 -2.09
N LYS A 32 -4.16 8.42 -1.37
CA LYS A 32 -2.75 8.83 -1.42
C LYS A 32 -1.98 8.47 -0.15
N ILE A 33 -2.71 8.11 0.92
CA ILE A 33 -2.20 7.90 2.26
C ILE A 33 -2.63 6.50 2.71
N ALA A 34 -1.68 5.74 3.25
CA ALA A 34 -1.91 4.46 3.91
C ALA A 34 -1.39 4.50 5.35
N GLY A 35 -2.07 3.77 6.22
CA GLY A 35 -1.55 3.42 7.55
C GLY A 35 -0.89 2.05 7.51
N VAL A 36 0.26 1.91 8.16
CA VAL A 36 0.98 0.65 8.29
C VAL A 36 1.04 0.25 9.76
N ASP A 37 0.48 -0.92 10.07
CA ASP A 37 0.67 -1.56 11.37
C ASP A 37 1.89 -2.47 11.29
N LEU A 38 2.98 -2.07 11.94
CA LEU A 38 4.21 -2.87 12.03
C LEU A 38 4.27 -3.60 13.38
N GLY A 39 3.57 -4.73 13.46
CA GLY A 39 3.63 -5.59 14.63
C GLY A 39 4.88 -6.45 14.67
N THR A 40 5.15 -7.01 15.84
CA THR A 40 6.30 -7.91 16.07
C THR A 40 6.14 -9.26 15.38
N THR A 41 4.90 -9.71 15.19
CA THR A 41 4.58 -11.03 14.61
C THR A 41 3.94 -10.89 13.23
N PHE A 42 3.01 -9.95 13.11
CA PHE A 42 2.30 -9.66 11.88
C PHE A 42 2.28 -8.17 11.62
N SER A 43 2.26 -7.81 10.34
CA SER A 43 2.11 -6.45 9.86
C SER A 43 0.94 -6.37 8.88
N SER A 44 0.34 -5.20 8.75
CA SER A 44 -0.75 -4.96 7.80
C SER A 44 -0.69 -3.54 7.24
N ILE A 45 -1.39 -3.30 6.12
CA ILE A 45 -1.52 -1.98 5.52
C ILE A 45 -2.99 -1.66 5.26
N GLY A 46 -3.41 -0.47 5.66
CA GLY A 46 -4.78 0.01 5.54
C GLY A 46 -4.87 1.31 4.77
N ILE A 47 -5.98 1.50 4.07
CA ILE A 47 -6.31 2.73 3.36
C ILE A 47 -7.55 3.36 3.97
N TYR A 48 -7.49 4.68 4.16
CA TYR A 48 -8.63 5.48 4.56
C TYR A 48 -9.31 6.10 3.35
N HIS A 49 -10.60 5.82 3.15
CA HIS A 49 -11.43 6.40 2.11
C HIS A 49 -12.07 7.70 2.61
N ALA A 50 -11.49 8.85 2.24
CA ALA A 50 -11.91 10.15 2.76
C ALA A 50 -13.38 10.53 2.47
N VAL A 51 -13.98 9.99 1.39
CA VAL A 51 -15.37 10.29 1.01
C VAL A 51 -16.37 9.48 1.83
N SER A 52 -16.10 8.19 2.06
CA SER A 52 -17.00 7.32 2.82
C SER A 52 -16.71 7.30 4.32
N GLY A 53 -15.49 7.64 4.73
CA GLY A 53 -15.01 7.51 6.10
C GLY A 53 -14.56 6.08 6.46
N ASP A 54 -14.55 5.16 5.51
CA ASP A 54 -14.20 3.76 5.76
C ASP A 54 -12.69 3.52 5.72
N THR A 55 -12.23 2.59 6.55
CA THR A 55 -10.86 2.07 6.49
C THR A 55 -10.88 0.62 6.03
N VAL A 56 -10.09 0.32 5.00
CA VAL A 56 -9.98 -1.04 4.45
C VAL A 56 -8.55 -1.54 4.59
N ILE A 57 -8.39 -2.74 5.18
CA ILE A 57 -7.11 -3.45 5.21
C ILE A 57 -6.91 -4.16 3.88
N LEU A 58 -5.81 -3.83 3.21
CA LEU A 58 -5.50 -4.40 1.90
C LEU A 58 -4.83 -5.76 2.06
N PRO A 59 -5.23 -6.76 1.26
CA PRO A 59 -4.48 -8.01 1.18
C PRO A 59 -3.12 -7.80 0.51
N ASP A 60 -2.18 -8.70 0.76
CA ASP A 60 -0.92 -8.80 0.05
C ASP A 60 -1.08 -9.50 -1.32
N ASP A 61 0.05 -9.79 -1.99
CA ASP A 61 0.08 -10.48 -3.27
C ASP A 61 -0.48 -11.91 -3.24
N VAL A 62 -0.57 -12.54 -2.05
CA VAL A 62 -1.13 -13.89 -1.86
C VAL A 62 -2.52 -13.86 -1.22
N GLY A 63 -3.13 -12.68 -1.11
CA GLY A 63 -4.50 -12.51 -0.60
C GLY A 63 -4.61 -12.43 0.92
N LYS A 64 -3.51 -12.31 1.66
CA LYS A 64 -3.49 -12.23 3.13
C LYS A 64 -3.51 -10.79 3.59
N ARG A 65 -4.40 -10.45 4.54
CA ARG A 65 -4.48 -9.12 5.16
C ARG A 65 -3.52 -8.91 6.33
N SER A 66 -2.85 -9.99 6.75
CA SER A 66 -1.92 -10.02 7.87
C SER A 66 -0.68 -10.77 7.38
N VAL A 67 0.41 -10.02 7.26
CA VAL A 67 1.68 -10.49 6.67
C VAL A 67 2.65 -10.76 7.81
N PRO A 68 3.28 -11.95 7.88
CA PRO A 68 4.28 -12.22 8.90
C PRO A 68 5.42 -11.18 8.88
N SER A 69 5.78 -10.66 10.05
CA SER A 69 6.88 -9.69 10.22
C SER A 69 8.25 -10.40 10.19
N VAL A 70 8.52 -11.14 9.12
CA VAL A 70 9.70 -11.98 8.94
C VAL A 70 10.33 -11.69 7.58
N VAL A 71 11.64 -11.57 7.54
CA VAL A 71 12.41 -11.40 6.31
C VAL A 71 13.41 -12.55 6.20
N ALA A 72 13.36 -13.29 5.09
CA ALA A 72 14.33 -14.34 4.82
C ALA A 72 15.24 -13.92 3.68
N PHE A 73 16.54 -14.22 3.80
CA PHE A 73 17.51 -13.97 2.75
C PHE A 73 17.92 -15.29 2.13
N LEU A 74 17.72 -15.41 0.82
CA LEU A 74 18.22 -16.53 0.06
C LEU A 74 19.69 -16.30 -0.30
N LEU A 75 20.57 -17.21 0.13
CA LEU A 75 21.95 -17.21 -0.32
C LEU A 75 22.07 -18.04 -1.61
N ILE A 76 22.13 -17.37 -2.75
CA ILE A 76 22.52 -18.01 -4.01
C ILE A 76 24.04 -17.92 -4.12
N LYS A 77 24.75 -19.01 -3.82
CA LYS A 77 26.15 -19.14 -4.22
C LYS A 77 26.19 -19.40 -5.73
N SER A 78 26.98 -18.61 -6.45
CA SER A 78 27.18 -18.70 -7.89
C SER A 78 27.43 -20.15 -8.33
N GLY A 79 26.47 -20.74 -9.04
CA GLY A 79 26.64 -22.01 -9.75
C GLY A 79 25.98 -23.26 -9.17
N ILE A 80 25.32 -23.23 -8.00
CA ILE A 80 24.59 -24.41 -7.49
C ILE A 80 23.24 -23.98 -6.86
N PRO A 81 22.09 -24.23 -7.52
CA PRO A 81 20.79 -24.05 -6.90
C PRO A 81 20.52 -25.22 -5.94
N SER A 82 21.06 -25.17 -4.72
CA SER A 82 20.63 -26.08 -3.65
C SER A 82 19.47 -25.46 -2.87
N LEU A 83 18.35 -26.18 -2.80
CA LEU A 83 17.16 -25.88 -2.00
C LEU A 83 17.45 -25.77 -0.48
N SER A 84 18.65 -26.13 -0.02
CA SER A 84 19.04 -26.17 1.39
C SER A 84 19.59 -24.86 1.98
N ASN A 85 19.74 -23.78 1.19
CA ASN A 85 20.49 -22.58 1.60
C ASN A 85 19.61 -21.39 2.03
N TRP A 86 18.44 -21.65 2.61
CA TRP A 86 17.56 -20.60 3.14
C TRP A 86 18.00 -20.20 4.56
N MET A 87 18.38 -18.94 4.74
CA MET A 87 18.58 -18.36 6.07
C MET A 87 17.36 -17.49 6.41
N MET A 88 16.50 -17.98 7.31
CA MET A 88 15.37 -17.22 7.82
C MET A 88 15.83 -16.26 8.92
N VAL A 89 15.48 -14.98 8.81
CA VAL A 89 15.70 -13.99 9.88
C VAL A 89 14.34 -13.57 10.41
N ALA A 90 13.87 -14.25 11.46
CA ALA A 90 12.69 -13.83 12.19
C ALA A 90 13.02 -12.59 13.03
N MET A 91 12.27 -11.51 12.83
CA MET A 91 12.51 -10.26 13.53
C MET A 91 11.82 -10.30 14.90
N HIS A 92 12.57 -10.61 15.95
CA HIS A 92 12.11 -10.36 17.31
C HIS A 92 12.42 -8.90 17.66
N PHE A 93 11.45 -8.01 17.44
CA PHE A 93 11.58 -6.54 17.47
C PHE A 93 12.06 -5.90 18.80
N LEU A 94 12.53 -6.67 19.78
CA LEU A 94 12.77 -6.18 21.14
C LEU A 94 14.12 -6.56 21.79
N LYS A 95 15.04 -7.26 21.11
CA LYS A 95 16.27 -7.73 21.80
C LYS A 95 17.62 -7.56 21.09
N PHE A 96 17.67 -7.23 19.80
CA PHE A 96 18.95 -7.17 19.07
C PHE A 96 19.19 -5.82 18.41
N HIS A 97 20.37 -5.26 18.65
CA HIS A 97 20.81 -3.96 18.12
C HIS A 97 21.20 -4.02 16.63
N TRP A 98 21.58 -5.21 16.13
CA TRP A 98 21.88 -5.54 14.73
C TRP A 98 21.99 -7.06 14.55
N ILE A 99 21.86 -7.55 13.32
CA ILE A 99 22.04 -8.96 12.94
C ILE A 99 23.07 -9.02 11.80
N ALA A 100 24.04 -9.95 11.85
CA ALA A 100 24.95 -10.17 10.73
C ALA A 100 24.35 -11.14 9.72
N VAL A 101 24.21 -10.71 8.47
CA VAL A 101 23.83 -11.53 7.32
C VAL A 101 24.91 -11.40 6.26
N LEU A 102 25.60 -12.49 5.93
CA LEU A 102 26.54 -12.58 4.80
C LEU A 102 27.56 -11.42 4.77
N SER A 103 28.16 -11.14 5.92
CA SER A 103 29.16 -10.08 6.13
C SER A 103 28.63 -8.63 6.15
N ARG A 104 27.31 -8.41 6.07
CA ARG A 104 26.68 -7.11 6.36
C ARG A 104 25.96 -7.14 7.71
N LYS A 105 26.01 -6.01 8.42
CA LYS A 105 25.16 -5.75 9.58
C LYS A 105 23.84 -5.20 9.08
N LEU A 106 22.74 -5.88 9.40
CA LEU A 106 21.39 -5.42 9.18
C LEU A 106 20.82 -4.88 10.49
N TYR A 107 20.31 -3.66 10.44
CA TYR A 107 19.67 -3.02 11.57
C TYR A 107 18.15 -3.25 11.55
N PRO A 108 17.47 -3.24 12.71
CA PRO A 108 16.02 -3.41 12.77
C PRO A 108 15.24 -2.46 11.85
N GLN A 109 15.73 -1.23 11.64
CA GLN A 109 15.12 -0.23 10.77
C GLN A 109 15.19 -0.63 9.29
N GLU A 110 16.29 -1.26 8.88
CA GLU A 110 16.46 -1.74 7.50
C GLU A 110 15.58 -2.96 7.23
N VAL A 111 15.42 -3.84 8.21
CA VAL A 111 14.50 -4.97 8.06
C VAL A 111 13.04 -4.49 8.08
N GLY A 112 12.72 -3.54 8.96
CA GLY A 112 11.41 -2.88 8.97
C GLY A 112 11.09 -2.20 7.64
N SER A 113 12.06 -1.52 7.02
CA SER A 113 11.85 -0.88 5.72
C SER A 113 11.60 -1.88 4.59
N ILE A 114 12.17 -3.08 4.66
CA ILE A 114 11.85 -4.18 3.73
C ILE A 114 10.39 -4.59 3.85
N ILE A 115 9.88 -4.77 5.08
CA ILE A 115 8.48 -5.13 5.33
C ILE A 115 7.54 -4.02 4.83
N VAL A 116 7.85 -2.76 5.17
CA VAL A 116 7.08 -1.59 4.71
C VAL A 116 7.07 -1.50 3.18
N SER A 117 8.22 -1.74 2.54
CA SER A 117 8.34 -1.72 1.08
C SER A 117 7.48 -2.81 0.43
N TYR A 118 7.49 -4.02 1.00
CA TYR A 118 6.62 -5.12 0.56
C TYR A 118 5.14 -4.75 0.65
N LEU A 119 4.69 -4.25 1.81
CA LEU A 119 3.30 -3.83 2.03
C LEU A 119 2.88 -2.70 1.10
N ARG A 120 3.75 -1.70 0.90
CA ARG A 120 3.52 -0.61 -0.06
C ARG A 120 3.34 -1.16 -1.46
N HIS A 121 4.24 -2.01 -1.92
CA HIS A 121 4.20 -2.55 -3.27
C HIS A 121 2.91 -3.34 -3.53
N ALA A 122 2.50 -4.18 -2.58
CA ALA A 122 1.25 -4.93 -2.68
C ALA A 122 0.03 -4.00 -2.72
N ALA A 123 0.01 -2.94 -1.89
CA ALA A 123 -1.06 -1.97 -1.87
C ALA A 123 -1.15 -1.15 -3.17
N GLU A 124 -0.03 -0.61 -3.66
CA GLU A 124 0.03 0.16 -4.90
C GLU A 124 -0.43 -0.65 -6.11
N LYS A 125 -0.08 -1.93 -6.16
CA LYS A 125 -0.52 -2.85 -7.20
C LYS A 125 -2.03 -3.06 -7.21
N GLN A 126 -2.65 -3.16 -6.03
CA GLN A 126 -4.11 -3.29 -5.92
C GLN A 126 -4.85 -1.99 -6.24
N LEU A 127 -4.32 -0.86 -5.75
CA LEU A 127 -4.90 0.46 -5.96
C LEU A 127 -4.63 1.03 -7.35
N LYS A 128 -3.70 0.44 -8.10
CA LYS A 128 -3.19 0.93 -9.39
C LYS A 128 -2.74 2.40 -9.33
N THR A 129 -2.29 2.82 -8.14
CA THR A 129 -1.95 4.22 -7.81
C THR A 129 -0.78 4.22 -6.84
N PRO A 130 0.23 5.09 -7.02
CA PRO A 130 1.34 5.21 -6.08
C PRO A 130 0.88 5.80 -4.74
N LEU A 131 1.45 5.31 -3.64
CA LEU A 131 1.22 5.82 -2.30
C LEU A 131 2.32 6.82 -1.92
N ASN A 132 1.94 8.09 -1.81
CA ASN A 132 2.89 9.17 -1.53
C ASN A 132 3.32 9.20 -0.07
N GLN A 133 2.48 8.71 0.84
CA GLN A 133 2.75 8.78 2.27
C GLN A 133 2.24 7.55 3.00
N LEU A 134 3.10 7.03 3.89
CA LEU A 134 2.78 5.97 4.84
C LEU A 134 2.91 6.53 6.25
N TYR A 135 1.96 6.20 7.11
CA TYR A 135 1.94 6.54 8.53
C TYR A 135 1.96 5.29 9.38
#